data_AF-A0A377SVH8-F1
#
_entry.id   AF-A0A377SVH8-F1
#
_cell.length_a   1.000
_cell.length_b   1.000
_cell.length_c   1.000
_cell.angle_alpha   90.00
_cell.angle_beta   90.00
_cell.angle_gamma   90.00
#
_symmetry.space_group_name_H-M   'P 1'
#
loop_
_entity.id
_entity.type
_entity.pdbx_description
1 polymer ?
#
loop_
_entity_poly.entity_id
_entity_poly.type
_entity_poly.pdbx_seq_one_letter_code
_entity_poly.pdbx_strand_id
1 'polypeptide(L)'
;MLGKRTHPAPYSHPRIPPLIELACKCGGLITCTHPVNSEGYSDTPEGWWLRTAEDRSFTAKCNKCHFSKKNLNYFEVVQIGPPYYSASVGLDHIWGWNKEHLETIIQYLHGDPITNRWLGYMRYVPGKWKAISRRSTYIKAAKKVLKNN
;
A
#
# COMPACT_ATOMS: atom_id res chain seq x y z
N MET A 1 4.32 -8.83 25.67
CA MET A 1 3.24 -9.10 24.70
C MET A 1 3.30 -8.05 23.60
N LEU A 2 3.81 -8.40 22.41
CA LEU A 2 3.99 -7.48 21.28
C LEU A 2 2.66 -7.33 20.53
N GLY A 3 2.05 -6.14 20.63
CA GLY A 3 0.79 -5.81 19.98
C GLY A 3 0.90 -5.90 18.47
N LYS A 4 0.17 -6.84 17.87
CA LYS A 4 -0.10 -6.95 16.44
C LYS A 4 -0.77 -5.66 15.95
N ARG A 5 0.00 -4.71 15.42
CA ARG A 5 -0.50 -3.74 14.44
C ARG A 5 0.03 -4.13 13.07
N THR A 6 -0.58 -5.18 12.52
CA THR A 6 -0.32 -5.72 11.17
C THR A 6 -1.14 -5.03 10.08
N HIS A 7 -1.94 -4.02 10.41
CA HIS A 7 -2.90 -3.40 9.49
C HIS A 7 -2.83 -1.87 9.53
N PRO A 8 -3.19 -1.19 8.41
CA PRO A 8 -3.37 0.26 8.39
C PRO A 8 -4.34 0.68 9.50
N ALA A 9 -3.97 1.72 10.25
CA ALA A 9 -4.74 2.30 11.35
C ALA A 9 -6.21 2.64 10.94
N PRO A 10 -7.14 2.86 11.91
CA PRO A 10 -8.54 3.27 11.67
C PRO A 10 -8.75 4.54 10.83
N TYR A 11 -7.67 5.25 10.47
CA TYR A 11 -7.65 6.30 9.46
C TYR A 11 -7.52 5.71 8.05
N SER A 12 -8.22 4.62 7.74
CA SER A 12 -8.29 4.11 6.38
C SER A 12 -9.22 5.02 5.59
N HIS A 13 -8.69 5.68 4.55
CA HIS A 13 -9.51 6.37 3.56
C HIS A 13 -10.65 5.44 3.11
N PRO A 14 -11.90 5.95 2.97
CA PRO A 14 -13.05 5.11 2.62
C PRO A 14 -12.90 4.49 1.23
N ARG A 15 -12.11 5.14 0.36
CA ARG A 15 -11.73 4.58 -0.93
C ARG A 15 -10.41 3.83 -0.85
N ILE A 16 -10.23 2.82 -1.69
CA ILE A 16 -9.04 1.96 -1.77
C ILE A 16 -8.49 1.98 -3.21
N PRO A 17 -7.16 1.85 -3.38
CA PRO A 17 -6.59 1.80 -4.72
C PRO A 17 -6.95 0.49 -5.42
N PRO A 18 -7.11 0.49 -6.76
CA PRO A 18 -7.47 -0.69 -7.54
C PRO A 18 -6.30 -1.68 -7.70
N LEU A 19 -5.08 -1.25 -7.37
CA LEU A 19 -3.89 -2.10 -7.30
C LEU A 19 -3.32 -2.08 -5.89
N ILE A 20 -3.16 -3.27 -5.32
CA ILE A 20 -2.50 -3.51 -4.04
C ILE A 20 -1.42 -4.58 -4.22
N GLU A 21 -0.24 -4.36 -3.66
CA GLU A 21 0.93 -5.22 -3.76
C GLU A 21 1.32 -5.75 -2.37
N LEU A 22 1.25 -7.06 -2.18
CA LEU A 22 1.45 -7.73 -0.91
C LEU A 22 2.60 -8.75 -0.97
N ALA A 23 3.21 -9.05 0.18
CA ALA A 23 4.20 -10.10 0.29
C ALA A 23 3.56 -11.49 0.36
N CYS A 24 3.98 -12.38 -0.54
CA CYS A 24 3.67 -13.79 -0.47
C CYS A 24 4.54 -14.50 0.55
N LYS A 25 4.00 -15.56 1.17
CA LYS A 25 4.78 -16.45 2.05
C LYS A 25 5.98 -17.10 1.34
N CYS A 26 5.94 -17.25 0.02
CA CYS A 26 7.07 -17.78 -0.76
C CYS A 26 8.18 -16.74 -1.04
N GLY A 27 8.05 -15.50 -0.53
CA GLY A 27 8.95 -14.39 -0.86
C GLY A 27 8.71 -13.77 -2.23
N GLY A 28 7.58 -14.08 -2.87
CA GLY A 28 7.11 -13.43 -4.10
C GLY A 28 6.23 -12.20 -3.83
N LEU A 29 5.98 -11.45 -4.89
CA LEU A 29 5.01 -10.35 -4.92
C LEU A 29 3.63 -10.92 -5.28
N ILE A 30 2.61 -10.56 -4.49
CA ILE A 30 1.21 -10.78 -4.81
C ILE A 30 0.64 -9.48 -5.34
N THR A 31 0.18 -9.52 -6.58
CA THR A 31 -0.52 -8.41 -7.23
C THR A 31 -2.02 -8.63 -7.06
N CYS A 32 -2.68 -7.72 -6.35
CA CYS A 32 -4.12 -7.70 -6.13
C CYS A 32 -4.75 -6.61 -7.02
N THR A 33 -5.61 -7.00 -7.96
CA THR A 33 -6.20 -6.13 -8.98
C THR A 33 -7.71 -6.18 -8.96
N HIS A 34 -8.35 -5.01 -9.05
CA HIS A 34 -9.78 -4.85 -9.30
C HIS A 34 -10.06 -4.70 -10.82
N PRO A 35 -11.11 -5.33 -11.39
CA PRO A 35 -11.33 -5.49 -12.84
C PRO A 35 -11.53 -4.22 -13.66
N VAL A 36 -11.82 -3.06 -13.08
CA VAL A 36 -11.91 -1.79 -13.83
C VAL A 36 -10.53 -1.22 -14.22
N ASN A 37 -9.51 -2.07 -14.18
CA ASN A 37 -8.10 -1.71 -14.42
C ASN A 37 -7.48 -2.51 -15.58
N SER A 38 -8.29 -3.08 -16.49
CA SER A 38 -7.80 -3.78 -17.68
C SER A 38 -7.08 -2.87 -18.69
N GLU A 39 -7.17 -1.54 -18.53
CA GLU A 39 -6.58 -0.55 -19.45
C GLU A 39 -5.77 0.55 -18.75
N GLY A 40 -4.95 0.20 -17.76
CA GLY A 40 -3.95 1.13 -17.24
C GLY A 40 -4.53 2.21 -16.31
N TYR A 41 -4.37 1.97 -15.01
CA TYR A 41 -4.29 2.94 -13.93
C TYR A 41 -4.98 4.28 -14.20
N SER A 42 -6.28 4.40 -13.90
CA SER A 42 -6.93 5.72 -14.01
C SER A 42 -6.19 6.72 -13.11
N ASP A 43 -5.73 7.81 -13.71
CA ASP A 43 -5.04 8.91 -13.03
C ASP A 43 -5.98 9.75 -12.17
N THR A 44 -7.27 9.42 -12.17
CA THR A 44 -8.29 10.15 -11.43
C THR A 44 -8.73 9.46 -10.14
N PRO A 45 -9.08 10.21 -9.09
CA PRO A 45 -9.68 9.69 -7.85
C PRO A 45 -11.02 8.96 -8.03
N GLU A 46 -11.60 8.97 -9.23
CA GLU A 46 -12.81 8.21 -9.60
C GLU A 46 -12.54 6.71 -9.76
N GLY A 47 -11.30 6.27 -9.96
CA GLY A 47 -10.93 4.84 -10.03
C GLY A 47 -10.76 4.16 -8.67
N TRP A 48 -11.09 4.84 -7.57
CA TRP A 48 -10.87 4.38 -6.20
C TRP A 48 -12.19 3.92 -5.57
N TRP A 49 -12.19 2.68 -5.07
CA TRP A 49 -13.41 1.95 -4.72
C TRP A 49 -13.79 2.13 -3.26
N LEU A 50 -15.08 2.20 -2.94
CA LEU A 50 -15.50 2.17 -1.54
C LEU A 50 -15.13 0.81 -0.93
N ARG A 51 -14.58 0.84 0.27
CA ARG A 51 -14.28 -0.36 1.04
C ARG A 51 -15.58 -1.00 1.54
N THR A 52 -16.21 -1.84 0.74
CA THR A 52 -17.42 -2.60 1.09
C THR A 52 -17.13 -4.10 1.16
N ALA A 53 -17.96 -4.85 1.90
CA ALA A 53 -17.80 -6.31 1.99
C ALA A 53 -18.41 -7.02 0.77
N GLU A 54 -19.35 -6.34 0.12
CA GLU A 54 -20.16 -6.76 -1.01
C GLU A 54 -19.38 -6.70 -2.33
N ASP A 55 -18.44 -5.74 -2.47
CA ASP A 55 -17.57 -5.66 -3.63
C ASP A 55 -16.49 -6.76 -3.57
N ARG A 56 -16.81 -7.89 -4.19
CA ARG A 56 -15.95 -9.07 -4.29
C ARG A 56 -15.22 -9.12 -5.63
N SER A 57 -14.75 -8.00 -6.16
CA SER A 57 -14.19 -7.98 -7.51
C SER A 57 -12.67 -8.19 -7.57
N PHE A 58 -11.95 -8.12 -6.46
CA PHE A 58 -10.49 -8.28 -6.48
C PHE A 58 -10.06 -9.70 -6.88
N THR A 59 -8.99 -9.75 -7.63
CA THR A 59 -8.20 -10.95 -7.93
C THR A 59 -6.79 -10.76 -7.40
N ALA A 60 -6.16 -11.83 -6.94
CA ALA A 60 -4.81 -11.82 -6.37
C ALA A 60 -3.98 -12.94 -6.99
N LYS A 61 -2.77 -12.63 -7.46
CA LYS A 61 -1.86 -13.62 -8.06
C LYS A 61 -0.43 -13.38 -7.59
N CYS A 62 0.27 -14.44 -7.20
CA CYS A 62 1.71 -14.36 -6.92
C CYS A 62 2.54 -14.49 -8.21
N ASN A 63 3.63 -13.74 -8.31
CA ASN A 63 4.56 -13.84 -9.44
C ASN A 63 5.60 -14.98 -9.33
N LYS A 64 5.72 -15.65 -8.17
CA LYS A 64 6.72 -16.71 -7.95
C LYS A 64 6.14 -18.10 -7.69
N CYS A 65 4.94 -18.23 -7.15
CA CYS A 65 4.32 -19.53 -6.86
C CYS A 65 2.89 -19.61 -7.40
N HIS A 66 2.27 -20.79 -7.29
CA HIS A 66 0.91 -21.05 -7.75
C HIS A 66 -0.20 -20.37 -6.93
N PHE A 67 0.14 -19.50 -5.96
CA PHE A 67 -0.88 -18.78 -5.20
C PHE A 67 -1.71 -17.88 -6.12
N SER A 68 -3.01 -18.11 -6.12
CA SER A 68 -4.00 -17.31 -6.81
C SER A 68 -5.32 -17.34 -6.04
N LYS A 69 -6.03 -16.22 -5.99
CA LYS A 69 -7.38 -16.09 -5.44
C LYS A 69 -8.20 -15.13 -6.30
N LYS A 70 -9.50 -15.37 -6.38
CA LYS A 70 -10.46 -14.51 -7.08
C LYS A 70 -11.63 -14.21 -6.16
N ASN A 71 -12.49 -13.30 -6.59
CA ASN A 71 -13.72 -12.93 -5.92
C ASN A 71 -13.51 -12.44 -4.48
N LEU A 72 -12.47 -11.62 -4.29
CA LEU A 72 -12.08 -11.07 -3.00
C LEU A 72 -12.66 -9.69 -2.81
N ASN A 73 -13.09 -9.39 -1.59
CA ASN A 73 -13.24 -8.00 -1.15
C ASN A 73 -11.94 -7.48 -0.52
N TYR A 74 -11.88 -6.17 -0.26
CA TYR A 74 -10.67 -5.56 0.29
C TYR A 74 -10.28 -6.08 1.67
N PHE A 75 -11.24 -6.43 2.52
CA PHE A 75 -10.96 -6.97 3.85
C PHE A 75 -10.25 -8.32 3.74
N GLU A 76 -10.63 -9.15 2.77
CA GLU A 76 -9.96 -10.40 2.45
C GLU A 76 -8.59 -10.17 1.81
N VAL A 77 -8.46 -9.15 0.93
CA VAL A 77 -7.17 -8.78 0.31
C VAL A 77 -6.12 -8.46 1.38
N VAL A 78 -6.41 -7.59 2.35
CA VAL A 78 -5.44 -7.18 3.39
C VAL A 78 -5.09 -8.28 4.39
N GLN A 79 -5.79 -9.42 4.36
CA GLN A 79 -5.48 -10.60 5.16
C GLN A 79 -4.53 -11.57 4.46
N ILE A 80 -4.33 -11.43 3.14
CA ILE A 80 -3.45 -12.33 2.37
C ILE A 80 -2.00 -12.23 2.84
N GLY A 81 -1.54 -11.01 3.10
CA GLY A 81 -0.16 -10.74 3.51
C GLY A 81 0.04 -9.27 3.85
N PRO A 82 1.21 -8.92 4.42
CA PRO A 82 1.57 -7.52 4.65
C PRO A 82 1.88 -6.82 3.31
N PRO A 83 1.88 -5.48 3.27
CA PRO A 83 2.32 -4.73 2.09
C PRO A 83 3.72 -5.14 1.64
N TYR A 84 3.89 -5.39 0.34
CA TYR A 84 5.18 -5.80 -0.24
C TYR A 84 6.23 -4.71 -0.05
N TYR A 85 5.84 -3.47 -0.34
CA TYR A 85 6.68 -2.29 -0.19
C TYR A 85 6.59 -1.75 1.24
N SER A 86 7.24 -2.44 2.18
CA SER A 86 7.27 -2.05 3.59
C SER A 86 8.65 -2.23 4.24
N ALA A 87 8.94 -1.40 5.24
CA ALA A 87 10.13 -1.51 6.09
C ALA A 87 9.85 -1.13 7.54
N SER A 88 10.52 -1.82 8.46
CA SER A 88 10.50 -1.51 9.88
C SER A 88 11.39 -0.31 10.21
N VAL A 89 10.92 0.55 11.12
CA VAL A 89 11.60 1.72 11.66
C VAL A 89 11.41 1.75 13.18
N GLY A 90 12.29 1.07 13.90
CA GLY A 90 12.09 0.78 15.32
C GLY A 90 10.87 -0.14 15.52
N LEU A 91 9.92 0.31 16.34
CA LEU A 91 8.64 -0.39 16.55
C LEU A 91 7.56 -0.06 15.50
N ASP A 92 7.86 0.86 14.58
CA ASP A 92 6.94 1.31 13.53
C ASP A 92 7.27 0.67 12.19
N HIS A 93 6.37 0.84 11.22
CA HIS A 93 6.59 0.47 9.82
C HIS A 93 6.24 1.65 8.92
N ILE A 94 7.00 1.83 7.85
CA ILE A 94 6.63 2.63 6.68
C ILE A 94 6.29 1.67 5.56
N TRP A 95 5.22 1.97 4.83
CA TRP A 95 4.74 1.10 3.76
C TRP A 95 3.91 1.88 2.75
N GLY A 96 3.84 1.34 1.52
CA GLY A 96 2.98 1.81 0.44
C GLY A 96 2.03 0.69 -0.02
N TRP A 97 0.96 1.06 -0.72
CA TRP A 97 -0.01 0.10 -1.28
C TRP A 97 0.57 -0.63 -2.48
N ASN A 98 1.43 0.06 -3.20
CA ASN A 98 2.22 -0.40 -4.33
C ASN A 98 3.48 0.47 -4.42
N LYS A 99 4.35 0.20 -5.39
CA LYS A 99 5.60 0.94 -5.61
C LYS A 99 5.39 2.45 -5.70
N GLU A 100 4.49 2.88 -6.58
CA GLU A 100 4.20 4.30 -6.85
C GLU A 100 3.68 5.04 -5.61
N HIS A 101 2.85 4.38 -4.79
CA HIS A 101 2.41 4.96 -3.52
C HIS A 101 3.59 5.21 -2.58
N LEU A 102 4.51 4.24 -2.45
CA LEU A 102 5.67 4.41 -1.57
C LEU A 102 6.61 5.51 -2.07
N GLU A 103 6.81 5.61 -3.38
CA GLU A 103 7.56 6.71 -4.02
C GLU A 103 6.92 8.06 -3.73
N THR A 104 5.59 8.14 -3.85
CA THR A 104 4.86 9.38 -3.54
C THR A 104 4.93 9.75 -2.06
N ILE A 105 4.90 8.76 -1.15
CA ILE A 105 5.13 9.00 0.29
C ILE A 105 6.54 9.59 0.49
N ILE A 106 7.57 9.08 -0.19
CA ILE A 106 8.93 9.62 -0.08
C ILE A 106 8.98 11.07 -0.56
N GLN A 107 8.41 11.37 -1.72
CA GLN A 107 8.30 12.72 -2.28
C GLN A 107 7.60 13.67 -1.29
N TYR A 108 6.47 13.24 -0.74
CA TYR A 108 5.71 14.00 0.25
C TYR A 108 6.51 14.25 1.54
N LEU A 109 7.25 13.26 2.04
CA LEU A 109 8.09 13.44 3.22
C LEU A 109 9.28 14.36 2.95
N HIS A 110 9.78 14.42 1.71
CA HIS A 110 10.79 15.40 1.30
C HIS A 110 10.25 16.84 1.24
N GLY A 111 8.92 17.01 1.16
CA GLY A 111 8.27 18.32 1.03
C GLY A 111 8.08 18.75 -0.43
N ASP A 112 8.31 17.85 -1.37
CA ASP A 112 8.11 18.09 -2.79
C ASP A 112 6.60 18.14 -3.11
N PRO A 113 6.17 18.94 -4.10
CA PRO A 113 4.76 19.02 -4.49
C PRO A 113 4.25 17.69 -5.06
N ILE A 114 3.06 17.26 -4.63
CA ILE A 114 2.41 16.04 -5.10
C ILE A 114 1.30 16.42 -6.08
N THR A 115 1.44 15.97 -7.32
CA THR A 115 0.50 16.28 -8.42
C THR A 115 -0.19 15.04 -8.99
N ASN A 116 0.14 13.86 -8.46
CA ASN A 116 -0.43 12.59 -8.93
C ASN A 116 -1.69 12.19 -8.12
N ARG A 117 -2.29 11.06 -8.52
CA ARG A 117 -3.50 10.49 -7.90
C ARG A 117 -3.42 10.28 -6.39
N TRP A 118 -2.23 10.13 -5.80
CA TRP A 118 -2.04 9.92 -4.37
C TRP A 118 -2.12 11.19 -3.53
N LEU A 119 -2.23 12.39 -4.14
CA LEU A 119 -2.36 13.66 -3.42
C LEU A 119 -3.43 13.59 -2.32
N GLY A 120 -4.60 13.03 -2.64
CA GLY A 120 -5.70 12.87 -1.67
C GLY A 120 -5.35 11.99 -0.47
N TYR A 121 -4.40 11.06 -0.60
CA TYR A 121 -3.98 10.12 0.44
C TYR A 121 -2.94 10.68 1.40
N MET A 122 -2.27 11.77 1.02
CA MET A 122 -1.21 12.34 1.86
C MET A 122 -1.74 12.82 3.22
N ARG A 123 -3.03 13.16 3.32
CA ARG A 123 -3.69 13.46 4.60
C ARG A 123 -3.68 12.28 5.59
N TYR A 124 -3.59 11.04 5.11
CA TYR A 124 -3.56 9.82 5.92
C TYR A 124 -2.14 9.33 6.24
N VAL A 125 -1.10 10.01 5.73
CA VAL A 125 0.28 9.71 6.09
C VAL A 125 0.48 9.99 7.59
N PRO A 126 0.91 8.99 8.39
CA PRO A 126 1.03 9.14 9.83
C PRO A 126 1.91 10.33 10.25
N GLY A 127 1.44 11.12 11.22
CA GLY A 127 2.16 12.27 11.78
C GLY A 127 3.60 11.95 12.19
N LYS A 128 3.81 10.77 12.78
CA LYS A 128 5.13 10.26 13.18
C LYS A 128 6.13 10.11 12.02
N TRP A 129 5.67 9.86 10.80
CA TRP A 129 6.55 9.79 9.62
C TRP A 129 6.99 11.20 9.20
N LYS A 130 6.14 12.20 9.43
CA LYS A 130 6.37 13.61 9.09
C LYS A 130 7.24 14.34 10.12
N ALA A 131 7.31 13.83 11.35
CA ALA A 131 8.07 14.43 12.44
C ALA A 131 9.55 14.62 12.07
N ILE A 132 10.05 15.86 12.20
CA ILE A 132 11.40 16.28 11.77
C ILE A 132 12.48 15.33 12.32
N SER A 133 12.38 14.94 13.60
CA SER A 133 13.34 14.07 14.28
C SER A 133 13.43 12.64 13.71
N ARG A 134 12.42 12.16 12.98
CA ARG A 134 12.35 10.77 12.48
C ARG A 134 12.20 10.66 10.97
N ARG A 135 11.79 11.73 10.29
CA ARG A 135 11.48 11.78 8.86
C ARG A 135 12.57 11.19 7.98
N SER A 136 13.82 11.58 8.19
CA SER A 136 14.98 11.07 7.43
C SER A 136 15.16 9.56 7.57
N THR A 137 14.87 9.01 8.76
CA THR A 137 14.97 7.56 9.02
C THR A 137 13.91 6.80 8.23
N TYR A 138 12.68 7.31 8.20
CA TYR A 138 11.60 6.74 7.40
C TYR A 138 11.90 6.78 5.90
N ILE A 139 12.37 7.92 5.39
CA ILE A 139 12.78 8.07 3.99
C ILE A 139 13.88 7.05 3.64
N LYS A 140 14.92 6.93 4.47
CA LYS A 140 16.02 5.99 4.25
C LYS A 140 15.52 4.53 4.21
N ALA A 141 14.63 4.15 5.13
CA ALA A 141 14.03 2.83 5.16
C ALA A 141 13.20 2.55 3.90
N ALA A 142 12.34 3.48 3.50
CA ALA A 142 11.52 3.35 2.29
C ALA A 142 12.37 3.26 1.01
N LYS A 143 13.41 4.09 0.87
CA LYS A 143 14.35 4.01 -0.26
C LYS A 143 15.09 2.67 -0.33
N LYS A 144 15.39 2.05 0.82
CA LYS A 144 16.02 0.71 0.85
C LYS A 144 15.08 -0.36 0.31
N VAL A 145 13.79 -0.28 0.62
CA VAL A 145 12.77 -1.21 0.09
C VAL A 145 12.70 -1.14 -1.43
N LEU A 146 12.69 0.08 -2.00
CA LEU A 146 12.60 0.30 -3.45
C LEU A 146 13.86 -0.13 -4.23
N LYS A 147 15.01 -0.25 -3.57
CA LYS A 147 16.25 -0.74 -4.20
C LYS A 147 16.39 -2.26 -4.20
N ASN A 148 15.74 -2.92 -3.25
CA ASN A 148 15.87 -4.36 -3.01
C ASN A 148 14.75 -5.19 -3.66
N ASN A 149 13.79 -4.52 -4.32
CA ASN A 149 12.59 -5.09 -4.92
C ASN A 149 12.40 -4.53 -6.33
#